data_AF-A0A2W6EXU7-F1
#
_entry.id   AF-A0A2W6EXU7-F1
#
_cell.length_a   1.000
_cell.length_b   1.000
_cell.length_c   1.000
_cell.angle_alpha   90.00
_cell.angle_beta   90.00
_cell.angle_gamma   90.00
#
_symmetry.space_group_name_H-M   'P 1'
#
loop_
_entity.id
_entity.type
_entity.pdbx_description
1 polymer ?
#
loop_
_entity_poly.entity_id
_entity_poly.type
_entity_poly.pdbx_seq_one_letter_code
_entity_poly.pdbx_strand_id
1 'polypeptide(L)'
;MFGLSRTSAAELITGGQVLIGGRPAAKSDRVPAGEWLDVTLPAPVSTAPVPRPVPGLDLVYEDSDIVVVDKPPGVAAHPTPGWTGPTVLEGLLGAGQILATSGAAERQGIVHRLDANTSGLMVVAKSE
;
A
#
# COMPACT_ATOMS: atom_id res chain seq x y z
N MET A 1 -2.80 13.46 16.95
CA MET A 1 -2.58 12.08 17.43
C MET A 1 -1.88 11.33 16.30
N PHE A 2 -0.73 10.68 16.54
CA PHE A 2 0.18 10.14 15.51
C PHE A 2 -0.35 8.93 14.72
N GLY A 3 -1.65 8.65 14.74
CA GLY A 3 -2.25 7.53 14.00
C GLY A 3 -1.86 6.12 14.47
N LEU A 4 -1.10 5.99 15.55
CA LEU A 4 -0.64 4.70 16.08
C LEU A 4 -1.68 4.05 17.00
N SER A 5 -1.87 2.75 16.83
CA SER A 5 -2.61 1.94 17.79
C SER A 5 -1.80 1.79 19.09
N ARG A 6 -2.47 1.43 20.20
CA ARG A 6 -1.78 1.13 21.47
C ARG A 6 -0.80 -0.04 21.33
N THR A 7 -1.15 -1.04 20.52
CA THR A 7 -0.30 -2.20 20.25
C THR A 7 0.96 -1.77 19.50
N SER A 8 0.80 -0.96 18.44
CA SER A 8 1.94 -0.43 17.67
C SER A 8 2.85 0.44 18.54
N ALA A 9 2.29 1.28 19.42
CA ALA A 9 3.09 2.07 20.36
C ALA A 9 3.87 1.18 21.34
N ALA A 10 3.27 0.11 21.84
CA ALA A 10 3.95 -0.85 22.72
C ALA A 10 5.08 -1.59 21.99
N GLU A 11 4.87 -1.97 20.73
CA GLU A 11 5.88 -2.60 19.87
C GLU A 11 7.10 -1.69 19.69
N LEU A 12 6.89 -0.39 19.41
CA LEU A 12 7.98 0.58 19.29
C LEU A 12 8.81 0.70 20.57
N ILE A 13 8.15 0.72 21.73
CA ILE A 13 8.83 0.75 23.04
C ILE A 13 9.68 -0.52 23.21
N THR A 14 9.07 -1.70 23.01
CA THR A 14 9.80 -2.97 23.15
C THR A 14 10.92 -3.15 22.10
N GLY A 15 10.80 -2.52 20.94
CA GLY A 15 11.79 -2.52 19.86
C GLY A 15 12.91 -1.48 20.03
N GLY A 16 12.97 -0.79 21.17
CA GLY A 16 14.00 0.21 21.47
C GLY A 16 13.91 1.49 20.64
N GLN A 17 12.76 1.74 20.01
CA GLN A 17 12.53 2.91 19.15
C GLN A 17 12.02 4.14 19.92
N VAL A 18 11.94 4.04 21.26
CA VAL A 18 11.45 5.12 22.13
C VAL A 18 12.48 5.40 23.20
N LEU A 19 12.87 6.67 23.33
CA LEU A 19 13.78 7.14 24.37
C LEU A 19 13.07 8.15 25.29
N ILE A 20 13.38 8.11 26.58
CA ILE A 20 13.02 9.12 27.57
C ILE A 20 14.33 9.74 28.06
N GLY A 21 14.55 11.02 27.77
CA GLY A 21 15.80 11.69 28.14
C GLY A 21 17.05 11.04 27.54
N GLY A 22 16.94 10.51 26.32
CA GLY A 22 18.02 9.81 25.63
C GLY A 22 18.28 8.37 26.11
N ARG A 23 17.48 7.81 27.03
CA ARG A 23 17.58 6.41 27.48
C ARG A 23 16.44 5.56 26.93
N PRO A 24 16.67 4.29 26.54
CA PRO A 24 15.60 3.40 26.09
C PRO A 24 14.46 3.31 27.11
N ALA A 25 13.23 3.53 26.63
CA ALA A 25 12.03 3.41 27.44
C ALA A 25 11.61 1.95 27.61
N ALA A 26 11.08 1.60 28.78
CA ALA A 26 10.39 0.34 29.04
C ALA A 26 8.87 0.52 29.04
N LYS A 27 8.16 -0.60 28.88
CA LYS A 27 6.69 -0.59 28.95
C LYS A 27 6.23 -0.08 30.32
N SER A 28 5.29 0.86 30.32
CA SER A 28 4.72 1.50 31.50
C SER A 28 5.64 2.48 32.25
N ASP A 29 6.78 2.85 31.66
CA ASP A 29 7.60 3.92 32.21
C ASP A 29 6.80 5.22 32.36
N ARG A 30 7.02 5.89 33.49
CA ARG A 30 6.45 7.21 33.74
C ARG A 30 7.36 8.25 33.12
N VAL A 31 6.81 9.09 32.25
CA VAL A 31 7.54 10.23 31.68
C VAL A 31 7.48 11.39 32.69
N PRO A 32 8.62 11.85 33.23
CA PRO A 32 8.65 13.02 34.10
C PRO A 32 8.24 14.28 33.33
N ALA A 33 7.62 15.23 34.03
CA ALA A 33 7.29 16.52 33.43
C ALA A 33 8.57 17.25 33.01
N GLY A 34 8.61 17.74 31.77
CA GLY A 34 9.76 18.44 31.19
C GLY A 34 10.80 17.54 30.53
N GLU A 35 10.64 16.21 30.59
CA GLU A 35 11.52 15.27 29.91
C GLU A 35 11.18 15.15 28.43
N TRP A 36 12.21 14.91 27.59
CA TRP A 36 12.03 14.65 26.17
C TRP A 36 11.67 13.19 25.90
N LEU A 37 10.67 12.99 25.04
CA LEU A 37 10.31 11.68 24.50
C LEU A 37 10.69 11.66 23.01
N ASP A 38 11.73 10.91 22.68
CA ASP A 38 12.16 10.71 21.30
C ASP A 38 11.56 9.41 20.76
N VAL A 39 10.88 9.48 19.62
CA VAL A 39 10.22 8.32 18.99
C VAL A 39 10.70 8.19 17.55
N THR A 40 11.39 7.09 17.25
CA THR A 40 11.76 6.71 15.89
C THR A 40 10.61 5.91 15.28
N LEU A 41 9.89 6.52 14.35
CA LEU A 41 8.84 5.80 13.61
C LEU A 41 9.48 4.90 12.53
N PRO A 42 8.94 3.69 12.30
CA PRO A 42 9.40 2.84 11.22
C PRO A 42 9.15 3.54 9.89
N ALA A 43 9.99 3.24 8.90
CA ALA A 43 9.73 3.69 7.54
C ALA A 43 8.33 3.25 7.10
N PRO A 44 7.57 4.10 6.40
CA PRO A 44 6.31 3.69 5.80
C PRO A 44 6.55 2.43 4.96
N VAL A 45 5.75 1.39 5.18
CA VAL A 45 5.80 0.22 4.31
C VAL A 45 5.39 0.68 2.92
N SER A 46 6.25 0.47 1.92
CA SER A 46 5.92 0.79 0.55
C SER A 46 4.65 0.02 0.15
N THR A 47 3.60 0.77 -0.19
CA THR A 47 2.37 0.23 -0.76
C THR A 47 2.44 0.16 -2.29
N ALA A 48 3.60 0.51 -2.87
CA ALA A 48 3.79 0.46 -4.30
C ALA A 48 3.58 -0.97 -4.83
N PRO A 49 2.78 -1.15 -5.89
CA PRO A 49 2.56 -2.46 -6.49
C PRO A 49 3.86 -3.03 -7.05
N VAL A 50 4.13 -4.30 -6.77
CA VAL A 50 5.30 -5.02 -7.28
C VAL A 50 4.91 -5.80 -8.54
N PRO A 51 5.63 -5.64 -9.67
CA PRO A 51 5.31 -6.37 -10.91
C PRO A 51 5.22 -7.89 -10.68
N ARG A 52 4.12 -8.53 -11.11
CA ARG A 52 3.96 -9.99 -11.06
C ARG A 52 3.06 -10.52 -12.18
N PRO A 53 3.22 -11.77 -12.62
CA PRO A 53 2.23 -12.42 -13.45
C PRO A 53 0.90 -12.64 -12.69
N VAL A 54 -0.21 -12.31 -13.33
CA VAL A 54 -1.57 -12.54 -12.81
C VAL A 54 -2.36 -13.39 -13.82
N PRO A 55 -2.59 -14.68 -13.55
CA PRO A 55 -3.34 -15.55 -14.45
C PRO A 55 -4.76 -15.06 -14.71
N GLY A 56 -5.19 -15.08 -15.98
CA GLY A 56 -6.54 -14.70 -16.39
C GLY A 56 -6.82 -13.20 -16.38
N LEU A 57 -5.80 -12.35 -16.23
CA LEU A 57 -5.91 -10.92 -16.43
C LEU A 57 -5.60 -10.59 -17.89
N ASP A 58 -6.63 -10.54 -18.72
CA ASP A 58 -6.49 -10.33 -20.16
C ASP A 58 -6.58 -8.84 -20.51
N LEU A 59 -5.72 -8.39 -21.42
CA LEU A 59 -5.78 -7.03 -21.97
C LEU A 59 -6.78 -7.03 -23.14
N VAL A 60 -7.85 -6.25 -22.99
CA VAL A 60 -8.97 -6.18 -23.93
C VAL A 60 -8.81 -5.03 -24.91
N TYR A 61 -8.22 -3.91 -24.43
CA TYR A 61 -7.98 -2.73 -25.23
C TYR A 61 -6.77 -1.96 -24.69
N GLU A 62 -6.03 -1.32 -25.59
CA GLU A 62 -4.92 -0.44 -25.24
C GLU A 62 -4.77 0.65 -26.30
N ASP A 63 -4.57 1.88 -25.83
CA ASP A 63 -4.10 3.01 -26.63
C ASP A 63 -3.00 3.80 -25.88
N SER A 64 -2.77 5.05 -26.27
CA SER A 64 -1.80 5.93 -25.63
C SER A 64 -2.18 6.34 -24.20
N ASP A 65 -3.46 6.33 -23.87
CA ASP A 65 -4.02 7.01 -22.71
C ASP A 65 -4.66 6.05 -21.71
N ILE A 66 -5.18 4.90 -22.18
CA ILE A 66 -5.83 3.90 -21.34
C ILE A 66 -5.45 2.48 -21.72
N VAL A 67 -5.59 1.60 -20.74
CA VAL A 67 -5.66 0.15 -20.90
C VAL A 67 -6.95 -0.35 -20.27
N VAL A 68 -7.62 -1.28 -20.96
CA VAL A 68 -8.79 -1.98 -20.43
C VAL A 68 -8.43 -3.45 -20.27
N VAL A 69 -8.65 -3.96 -19.06
CA VAL A 69 -8.42 -5.37 -18.73
C VAL A 69 -9.74 -6.07 -18.42
N ASP A 70 -9.85 -7.35 -18.75
CA ASP A 70 -10.85 -8.23 -18.16
C ASP A 70 -10.29 -8.79 -16.85
N LYS A 71 -10.79 -8.26 -15.73
CA LYS A 71 -10.29 -8.63 -14.40
C LYS A 71 -10.97 -9.93 -13.95
N PRO A 72 -10.21 -10.98 -13.60
CA PRO A 72 -10.80 -12.20 -13.07
C PRO A 72 -11.23 -12.01 -11.60
N PRO A 73 -12.09 -12.90 -11.06
CA PRO A 73 -12.37 -12.93 -9.64
C PRO A 73 -11.12 -13.40 -8.86
N GLY A 74 -10.96 -12.95 -7.62
CA GLY A 74 -9.78 -13.21 -6.79
C GLY A 74 -8.61 -12.25 -7.03
N VAL A 75 -8.80 -11.21 -7.84
CA VAL A 75 -7.80 -10.15 -8.11
C VAL A 75 -8.36 -8.81 -7.63
N ALA A 76 -7.66 -8.11 -6.74
CA ALA A 76 -8.07 -6.77 -6.32
C ALA A 76 -7.67 -5.72 -7.37
N ALA A 77 -8.35 -4.57 -7.40
CA ALA A 77 -7.95 -3.49 -8.31
C ALA A 77 -6.52 -2.99 -8.01
N HIS A 78 -6.19 -2.86 -6.72
CA HIS A 78 -4.92 -2.30 -6.27
C HIS A 78 -4.58 -2.73 -4.83
N PRO A 79 -3.34 -2.53 -4.34
CA PRO A 79 -2.98 -2.92 -2.98
C PRO A 79 -3.84 -2.21 -1.93
N THR A 80 -4.30 -2.98 -0.94
CA THR A 80 -5.08 -2.46 0.21
C THR A 80 -4.63 -3.16 1.49
N PRO A 81 -4.73 -2.51 2.67
CA PRO A 81 -4.42 -3.14 3.95
C PRO A 81 -5.18 -4.47 4.12
N GLY A 82 -4.45 -5.54 4.48
CA GLY A 82 -5.02 -6.88 4.69
C GLY A 82 -5.22 -7.73 3.45
N TRP A 83 -5.02 -7.19 2.23
CA TRP A 83 -5.01 -7.98 1.00
C TRP A 83 -3.60 -8.51 0.71
N THR A 84 -3.48 -9.81 0.53
CA THR A 84 -2.20 -10.49 0.19
C THR A 84 -2.24 -11.17 -1.18
N GLY A 85 -3.37 -11.07 -1.89
CA GLY A 85 -3.56 -11.64 -3.22
C GLY A 85 -3.00 -10.76 -4.34
N PRO A 86 -3.14 -11.19 -5.61
CA PRO A 86 -2.74 -10.39 -6.76
C PRO A 86 -3.61 -9.14 -6.93
N THR A 87 -3.06 -8.14 -7.61
CA THR A 87 -3.81 -6.96 -8.03
C THR A 87 -3.68 -6.67 -9.53
N VAL A 88 -4.61 -5.88 -10.08
CA VAL A 88 -4.55 -5.46 -11.49
C VAL A 88 -3.29 -4.65 -11.76
N LEU A 89 -2.91 -3.73 -10.87
CA LEU A 89 -1.70 -2.93 -11.02
C LEU A 89 -0.45 -3.79 -11.12
N GLU A 90 -0.29 -4.76 -10.21
CA GLU A 90 0.85 -5.68 -10.24
C GLU A 90 0.88 -6.52 -11.52
N GLY A 91 -0.29 -6.94 -12.01
CA GLY A 91 -0.44 -7.68 -13.27
C GLY A 91 -0.07 -6.86 -14.49
N LEU A 92 -0.57 -5.62 -14.59
CA LEU A 92 -0.24 -4.69 -15.66
C LEU A 92 1.25 -4.36 -15.68
N LEU A 93 1.83 -4.05 -14.51
CA LEU A 93 3.26 -3.82 -14.38
C LEU A 93 4.08 -5.06 -14.73
N GLY A 94 3.62 -6.26 -14.33
CA GLY A 94 4.23 -7.54 -14.69
C GLY A 94 4.18 -7.84 -16.19
N ALA A 95 3.18 -7.30 -16.89
CA ALA A 95 3.06 -7.36 -18.35
C ALA A 95 3.84 -6.25 -19.07
N GLY A 96 4.57 -5.39 -18.34
CA GLY A 96 5.39 -4.31 -18.91
C GLY A 96 4.59 -3.06 -19.32
N GLN A 97 3.36 -2.90 -18.83
CA GLN A 97 2.54 -1.73 -19.12
C GLN A 97 3.04 -0.49 -18.37
N ILE A 98 2.97 0.67 -19.05
CA ILE A 98 3.26 1.98 -18.47
C ILE A 98 1.94 2.58 -18.00
N LEU A 99 1.87 2.98 -16.73
CA LEU A 99 0.67 3.52 -16.09
C LEU A 99 0.91 4.97 -15.66
N ALA A 100 -0.18 5.74 -15.54
CA ALA A 100 -0.14 7.10 -15.04
C ALA A 100 0.44 7.14 -13.62
N THR A 101 1.23 8.15 -13.29
CA THR A 101 1.97 8.25 -12.03
C THR A 101 1.30 9.15 -11.00
N SER A 102 0.24 9.86 -11.38
CA SER A 102 -0.57 10.66 -10.46
C SER A 102 -1.21 9.85 -9.33
N GLY A 103 -1.32 10.49 -8.17
CA GLY A 103 -2.00 9.95 -7.00
C GLY A 103 -1.09 9.17 -6.05
N ALA A 104 -1.72 8.43 -5.14
CA ALA A 104 -1.01 7.57 -4.21
C ALA A 104 -0.37 6.38 -4.96
N ALA A 105 0.82 5.96 -4.53
CA ALA A 105 1.60 4.92 -5.21
C ALA A 105 0.81 3.62 -5.40
N GLU A 106 -0.04 3.26 -4.44
CA GLU A 106 -0.88 2.07 -4.53
C GLU A 106 -2.11 2.23 -5.42
N ARG A 107 -2.33 3.38 -6.08
CA ARG A 107 -3.52 3.64 -6.92
C ARG A 107 -3.17 4.32 -8.24
N GLN A 108 -1.89 4.37 -8.60
CA GLN A 108 -1.42 4.94 -9.85
C GLN A 108 -2.16 4.33 -11.05
N GLY A 109 -2.77 5.18 -11.88
CA GLY A 109 -3.61 4.78 -13.02
C GLY A 109 -5.02 4.28 -12.67
N ILE A 110 -5.37 4.04 -11.40
CA ILE A 110 -6.71 3.53 -11.02
C ILE A 110 -7.74 4.66 -11.06
N VAL A 111 -8.68 4.58 -12.01
CA VAL A 111 -9.80 5.55 -12.13
C VAL A 111 -11.11 5.03 -11.54
N HIS A 112 -11.27 3.71 -11.40
CA HIS A 112 -12.38 3.07 -10.72
C HIS A 112 -11.96 1.70 -10.16
N ARG A 113 -12.83 1.03 -9.40
CA ARG A 113 -12.53 -0.30 -8.86
C ARG A 113 -13.69 -1.28 -9.01
N LEU A 114 -13.32 -2.55 -9.07
CA LEU A 114 -14.20 -3.70 -8.82
C LEU A 114 -13.73 -4.39 -7.53
N ASP A 115 -14.65 -5.00 -6.79
CA ASP A 115 -14.29 -5.81 -5.62
C ASP A 115 -13.46 -7.03 -6.03
N ALA A 116 -12.69 -7.59 -5.10
CA ALA A 116 -11.74 -8.66 -5.39
C ALA A 116 -12.41 -9.86 -6.07
N ASN A 117 -13.62 -10.21 -5.65
CA ASN A 117 -14.38 -11.35 -6.20
C ASN A 117 -15.36 -10.95 -7.32
N THR A 118 -15.38 -9.69 -7.75
CA THR A 118 -16.17 -9.24 -8.90
C THR A 118 -15.30 -9.28 -10.16
N SER A 119 -15.75 -9.98 -11.20
CA SER A 119 -15.05 -10.01 -12.48
C SER A 119 -15.58 -8.93 -13.45
N GLY A 120 -14.82 -8.67 -14.52
CA GLY A 120 -15.25 -7.86 -15.64
C GLY A 120 -14.27 -6.75 -16.00
N LEU A 121 -14.70 -5.89 -16.93
CA LEU A 121 -13.85 -4.87 -17.53
C LEU A 121 -13.46 -3.80 -16.51
N MET A 122 -12.17 -3.47 -16.49
CA MET A 122 -11.62 -2.38 -15.69
C MET A 122 -10.72 -1.50 -16.55
N VAL A 123 -10.94 -0.18 -16.49
CA VAL A 123 -10.13 0.81 -17.19
C VAL A 123 -9.05 1.33 -16.25
N VAL A 124 -7.82 1.44 -16.75
CA VAL A 124 -6.66 1.99 -16.04
C VAL A 124 -5.98 3.03 -16.94
N ALA A 125 -5.62 4.17 -16.37
CA ALA A 125 -4.97 5.26 -17.09
C ALA A 125 -3.47 4.99 -17.30
N LYS A 126 -2.99 5.26 -18.52
CA LYS A 126 -1.58 5.21 -18.94
C LYS A 126 -0.95 6.61 -19.01
N SER A 127 -1.77 7.65 -19.22
CA SER A 127 -1.38 9.06 -19.26
C SER A 127 -2.06 9.88 -18.14
N GLU A 128 -1.58 11.11 -17.94
CA GLU A 128 -1.98 12.02 -16.85
C GLU A 128 -3.27 12.82 -17.14
#